data_AF-A0A7W0KJE8-F1
#
_entry.id   AF-A0A7W0KJE8-F1
#
_cell.length_a   1.000
_cell.length_b   1.000
_cell.length_c   1.000
_cell.angle_alpha   90.00
_cell.angle_beta   90.00
_cell.angle_gamma   90.00
#
_symmetry.space_group_name_H-M   'P 1'
#
loop_
_entity.id
_entity.type
_entity.pdbx_description
1 polymer ?
#
loop_
_entity_poly.entity_id
_entity_poly.type
_entity_poly.pdbx_seq_one_letter_code
_entity_poly.pdbx_strand_id
1 'polypeptide(L)'
;VYVFLIGLLMAQYTYTGYDASAHVAEETINASREAPNGIVRSVWVSILAGWVLLIAVTAAIQDYAAQRATETGLPPAQIFIDAAGRTTGIFLLLIAAVAQFFCGMASVTANSRMTYAFSRDNALPGSRIWATVNPRSETPTNSIWLCVLLSAILVLPSLYSLTAYFAVTSIAVIGLYIAYVTPVYLRRRSPDFVNGPWNLGKWSAPIGWIAVAWVCFIVILFMLPPYSPVTISSFNYAPLTVAIVLVFATVTWIARGKKNFMVRPPEGHTTVPAEEILHE
;
A
#
# COMPACT_ATOMS: atom_id res chain seq x y z
N VAL A 1 -7.97 18.62 18.16
CA VAL A 1 -8.71 17.64 17.32
C VAL A 1 -8.09 17.51 15.93
N TYR A 2 -7.97 18.58 15.15
CA TYR A 2 -7.40 18.52 13.79
C TYR A 2 -6.00 17.87 13.70
N VAL A 3 -5.06 18.29 14.55
CA VAL A 3 -3.70 17.73 14.61
C VAL A 3 -3.70 16.22 14.94
N PHE A 4 -4.59 15.79 15.83
CA PHE A 4 -4.76 14.37 16.17
C PHE A 4 -5.25 13.57 14.95
N LEU A 5 -6.22 14.12 14.20
CA LEU A 5 -6.76 13.48 13.01
C LEU A 5 -5.70 13.37 11.89
N ILE A 6 -4.88 14.40 11.66
CA ILE A 6 -3.77 14.31 10.69
C ILE A 6 -2.73 13.26 11.12
N GLY A 7 -2.50 13.10 12.43
CA GLY A 7 -1.60 12.06 12.96
C GLY A 7 -2.01 10.63 12.58
N LEU A 8 -3.30 10.38 12.25
CA LEU A 8 -3.77 9.09 11.75
C LEU A 8 -3.10 8.68 10.43
N LEU A 9 -2.56 9.63 9.66
CA LEU A 9 -1.85 9.35 8.41
C LEU A 9 -0.66 8.40 8.63
N MET A 10 0.18 8.70 9.63
CA MET A 10 1.37 7.88 9.91
C MET A 10 0.95 6.51 10.44
N ALA A 11 -0.07 6.46 11.31
CA ALA A 11 -0.60 5.20 11.80
C ALA A 11 -1.13 4.33 10.65
N GLN A 12 -1.88 4.91 9.71
CA GLN A 12 -2.41 4.18 8.56
C GLN A 12 -1.32 3.75 7.60
N TYR A 13 -0.33 4.60 7.34
CA TYR A 13 0.84 4.22 6.55
C TYR A 13 1.50 2.95 7.10
N THR A 14 1.67 2.85 8.43
CA THR A 14 2.25 1.65 9.07
C THR A 14 1.41 0.39 8.91
N TYR A 15 0.09 0.51 8.78
CA TYR A 15 -0.80 -0.65 8.58
C TYR A 15 -0.94 -1.08 7.12
N THR A 16 -0.36 -0.37 6.15
CA THR A 16 -0.46 -0.76 4.74
C THR A 16 0.29 -2.07 4.43
N GLY A 17 -0.09 -2.75 3.35
CA GLY A 17 0.59 -3.97 2.88
C GLY A 17 0.11 -5.28 3.53
N TYR A 18 -0.99 -5.26 4.29
CA TYR A 18 -1.59 -6.48 4.84
C TYR A 18 -2.08 -7.47 3.78
N ASP A 19 -2.28 -7.03 2.53
CA ASP A 19 -2.68 -7.84 1.38
C ASP A 19 -1.50 -8.52 0.67
N ALA A 20 -0.28 -8.41 1.21
CA ALA A 20 0.89 -9.09 0.66
C ALA A 20 0.67 -10.59 0.45
N SER A 21 -0.09 -11.26 1.33
CA SER A 21 -0.43 -12.68 1.17
C SER A 21 -1.28 -12.96 -0.08
N ALA A 22 -2.03 -11.99 -0.59
CA ALA A 22 -2.80 -12.14 -1.83
C ALA A 22 -1.88 -12.13 -3.08
N HIS A 23 -0.75 -11.42 -3.03
CA HIS A 23 0.20 -11.34 -4.16
C HIS A 23 1.06 -12.60 -4.34
N VAL A 24 1.06 -13.49 -3.34
CA VAL A 24 1.71 -14.81 -3.36
C VAL A 24 0.70 -15.94 -3.29
N ALA A 25 -0.57 -15.65 -3.62
CA ALA A 25 -1.65 -16.64 -3.55
C ALA A 25 -1.39 -17.84 -4.50
N GLU A 26 -0.80 -17.61 -5.68
CA GLU A 26 -0.42 -18.67 -6.63
C GLU A 26 0.61 -19.66 -6.06
N GLU A 27 1.42 -19.22 -5.08
CA GLU A 27 2.45 -20.03 -4.40
C GLU A 27 1.96 -20.58 -3.05
N THR A 28 0.72 -20.26 -2.65
CA THR A 28 0.18 -20.58 -1.32
C THR A 28 -0.66 -21.86 -1.36
N ILE A 29 -0.31 -22.84 -0.53
CA ILE A 29 -1.12 -24.04 -0.32
C ILE A 29 -2.46 -23.62 0.32
N ASN A 30 -3.58 -24.06 -0.27
CA ASN A 30 -4.93 -23.67 0.18
C ASN A 30 -5.19 -22.16 0.17
N ALA A 31 -4.72 -21.46 -0.87
CA ALA A 31 -4.82 -20.00 -1.01
C ALA A 31 -6.23 -19.42 -0.74
N SER A 32 -7.30 -20.14 -1.08
CA SER A 32 -8.70 -19.70 -0.87
C SER A 32 -9.08 -19.51 0.60
N ARG A 33 -8.34 -20.12 1.54
CA ARG A 33 -8.50 -19.94 3.00
C ARG A 33 -7.27 -19.30 3.64
N GLU A 34 -6.07 -19.69 3.24
CA GLU A 34 -4.84 -19.24 3.88
C GLU A 34 -4.47 -17.80 3.51
N ALA A 35 -4.72 -17.35 2.27
CA ALA A 35 -4.48 -15.96 1.91
C ALA A 35 -5.34 -14.98 2.75
N PRO A 36 -6.68 -15.12 2.86
CA PRO A 36 -7.49 -14.23 3.69
C PRO A 36 -7.22 -14.40 5.19
N ASN A 37 -6.96 -15.61 5.68
CA ASN A 37 -6.53 -15.83 7.07
C ASN A 37 -5.20 -15.11 7.36
N GLY A 38 -4.26 -15.12 6.41
CA GLY A 38 -3.00 -14.41 6.48
C GLY A 38 -3.19 -12.90 6.65
N ILE A 39 -4.09 -12.30 5.85
CA ILE A 39 -4.42 -10.86 5.96
C ILE A 39 -4.96 -10.53 7.35
N VAL A 40 -5.91 -11.32 7.86
CA VAL A 40 -6.53 -11.03 9.16
C VAL A 40 -5.53 -11.24 10.30
N ARG A 41 -4.74 -12.32 10.27
CA ARG A 41 -3.73 -12.62 11.29
C ARG A 41 -2.62 -11.57 11.30
N SER A 42 -2.15 -11.11 10.13
CA SER A 42 -1.11 -10.09 10.04
C SER A 42 -1.57 -8.78 10.67
N VAL A 43 -2.80 -8.35 10.41
CA VAL A 43 -3.40 -7.16 11.03
C VAL A 43 -3.45 -7.31 12.56
N TRP A 44 -3.93 -8.44 13.09
CA TRP A 44 -3.99 -8.65 14.54
C TRP A 44 -2.61 -8.63 15.21
N VAL A 45 -1.62 -9.29 14.60
CA VAL A 45 -0.25 -9.30 15.11
C VAL A 45 0.34 -7.89 15.08
N SER A 46 0.15 -7.15 13.99
CA SER A 46 0.61 -5.76 13.88
C SER A 46 -0.06 -4.84 14.90
N ILE A 47 -1.36 -5.03 15.20
CA ILE A 47 -2.04 -4.27 16.25
C ILE A 47 -1.37 -4.51 17.60
N LEU A 48 -1.16 -5.77 17.99
CA LEU A 48 -0.60 -6.10 19.30
C LEU A 48 0.86 -5.67 19.42
N ALA A 49 1.70 -6.05 18.45
CA ALA A 49 3.12 -5.72 18.47
C ALA A 49 3.36 -4.21 18.34
N GLY A 50 2.62 -3.54 17.44
CA GLY A 50 2.68 -2.10 17.25
C GLY A 50 2.21 -1.34 18.49
N TRP A 51 1.15 -1.81 19.15
CA TRP A 51 0.66 -1.19 20.38
C TRP A 51 1.66 -1.28 21.53
N VAL A 52 2.27 -2.45 21.74
CA VAL A 52 3.33 -2.64 22.75
C VAL A 52 4.53 -1.74 22.45
N LEU A 53 4.97 -1.68 21.19
CA LEU A 53 6.07 -0.81 20.78
C LEU A 53 5.76 0.67 21.03
N LEU A 54 4.56 1.12 20.66
CA LEU A 54 4.15 2.51 20.86
C LEU A 54 4.08 2.89 22.34
N ILE A 55 3.60 2.01 23.21
CA ILE A 55 3.62 2.23 24.66
C ILE A 55 5.05 2.32 25.18
N ALA A 56 5.91 1.39 24.79
CA ALA A 56 7.30 1.36 25.22
C ALA A 56 8.06 2.63 24.78
N VAL A 57 7.92 3.03 23.51
CA VAL A 57 8.54 4.24 22.97
C VAL A 57 8.01 5.49 23.66
N THR A 58 6.69 5.58 23.88
CA THR A 58 6.07 6.74 24.53
C THR A 58 6.51 6.85 25.99
N ALA A 59 6.63 5.73 26.70
CA ALA A 59 7.13 5.70 28.07
C ALA A 59 8.64 6.02 28.17
N ALA A 60 9.39 5.81 27.09
CA ALA A 60 10.82 6.11 27.01
C ALA A 60 11.14 7.59 26.68
N ILE A 61 10.12 8.41 26.39
CA ILE A 61 10.29 9.86 26.17
C ILE A 61 10.71 10.52 27.48
N GLN A 62 11.93 11.06 27.52
CA GLN A 62 12.46 11.76 28.68
C GLN A 62 12.24 13.27 28.58
N ASP A 63 12.64 13.86 27.46
CA ASP A 63 12.42 15.28 27.14
C ASP A 63 11.88 15.44 25.72
N TYR A 64 10.57 15.66 25.65
CA TYR A 64 9.86 15.83 24.38
C TYR A 64 10.32 17.05 23.57
N ALA A 65 10.74 18.14 24.23
CA ALA A 65 11.17 19.35 23.53
C ALA A 65 12.55 19.14 22.89
N ALA A 66 13.49 18.60 23.66
CA ALA A 66 14.83 18.27 23.15
C ALA A 66 14.77 17.21 22.04
N GLN A 67 13.96 16.17 22.22
CA GLN A 67 13.85 15.07 21.24
C GLN A 67 13.14 15.49 19.96
N ARG A 68 12.16 16.41 20.01
CA ARG A 68 11.55 16.97 18.79
C ARG A 68 12.50 17.85 18.00
N ALA A 69 13.36 18.61 18.68
CA ALA A 69 14.30 19.54 18.07
C ALA A 69 15.69 18.93 17.81
N THR A 70 15.80 17.59 17.82
CA THR A 70 17.06 16.88 17.62
C THR A 70 17.72 17.26 16.29
N GLU A 71 19.03 17.48 16.32
CA GLU A 71 19.85 17.74 15.12
C GLU A 71 19.82 16.57 14.14
N THR A 72 19.52 15.36 14.62
CA THR A 72 19.40 14.17 13.77
C THR A 72 18.20 14.24 12.82
N GLY A 73 17.22 15.11 13.08
CA GLY A 73 15.96 15.18 12.33
C GLY A 73 15.06 13.95 12.48
N LEU A 74 15.45 12.96 13.32
CA LEU A 74 14.72 11.72 13.57
C LEU A 74 14.41 11.60 15.07
N PRO A 75 13.29 12.15 15.56
CA PRO A 75 12.92 12.07 16.98
C PRO A 75 12.93 10.64 17.58
N PRO A 76 12.45 9.59 16.88
CA PRO A 76 12.53 8.21 17.41
C PRO A 76 13.97 7.73 17.64
N ALA A 77 14.92 8.16 16.80
CA ALA A 77 16.33 7.83 16.96
C ALA A 77 16.91 8.42 18.24
N GLN A 78 16.57 9.68 18.51
CA GLN A 78 16.99 10.35 19.74
C GLN A 78 16.40 9.66 20.98
N ILE A 79 15.11 9.29 20.96
CA ILE A 79 14.46 8.56 22.05
C ILE A 79 15.20 7.26 22.37
N PHE A 80 15.59 6.48 21.36
CA PHE A 80 16.33 5.24 21.58
C PHE A 80 17.73 5.47 22.17
N ILE A 81 18.43 6.51 21.73
CA ILE A 81 19.76 6.85 22.24
C ILE A 81 19.68 7.34 23.69
N ASP A 82 18.70 8.19 24.01
CA ASP A 82 18.54 8.75 25.36
C ASP A 82 18.10 7.68 26.37
N ALA A 83 17.25 6.74 25.95
CA ALA A 83 16.71 5.71 26.84
C ALA A 83 17.64 4.50 27.02
N ALA A 84 18.31 4.05 25.95
CA ALA A 84 19.10 2.81 25.96
C ALA A 84 20.62 3.02 25.83
N GLY A 85 21.06 4.26 25.69
CA GLY A 85 22.44 4.63 25.40
C GLY A 85 22.77 4.54 23.90
N ARG A 86 23.84 5.23 23.48
CA ARG A 86 24.20 5.40 22.06
C ARG A 86 24.37 4.09 21.29
N THR A 87 25.11 3.12 21.85
CA THR A 87 25.39 1.85 21.16
C THR A 87 24.10 1.06 20.92
N THR A 88 23.29 0.88 21.96
CA THR A 88 22.02 0.14 21.88
C THR A 88 21.01 0.88 21.00
N GLY A 89 20.92 2.21 21.12
CA GLY A 89 20.03 3.03 20.30
C GLY A 89 20.35 2.93 18.81
N ILE A 90 21.63 2.98 18.44
CA ILE A 90 22.07 2.77 17.04
C ILE A 90 21.76 1.35 16.57
N PHE A 91 21.95 0.35 17.42
CA PHE A 91 21.61 -1.04 17.08
C PHE A 91 20.11 -1.23 16.82
N LEU A 92 19.23 -0.62 17.63
CA LEU A 92 17.79 -0.63 17.40
C LEU A 92 17.40 0.07 16.09
N LEU A 93 18.08 1.16 15.75
CA LEU A 93 17.89 1.85 14.46
C LEU A 93 18.34 0.99 13.28
N LEU A 94 19.43 0.23 13.43
CA LEU A 94 19.88 -0.71 12.41
C LEU A 94 18.81 -1.79 12.16
N ILE A 95 18.20 -2.33 13.23
CA ILE A 95 17.10 -3.28 13.10
C ILE A 95 15.93 -2.66 12.34
N ALA A 96 15.54 -1.43 12.67
CA ALA A 96 14.47 -0.72 11.97
C ALA A 96 14.80 -0.47 10.48
N ALA A 97 16.05 -0.12 10.16
CA ALA A 97 16.51 0.07 8.78
C ALA A 97 16.47 -1.23 7.97
N VAL A 98 16.91 -2.35 8.58
CA VAL A 98 16.84 -3.68 7.96
C VAL A 98 15.39 -4.10 7.73
N ALA A 99 14.51 -3.88 8.71
CA ALA A 99 13.08 -4.17 8.56
C ALA A 99 12.45 -3.35 7.42
N GLN A 100 12.81 -2.07 7.29
CA GLN A 100 12.33 -1.21 6.21
C GLN A 100 12.85 -1.65 4.83
N PHE A 101 14.10 -2.15 4.76
CA PHE A 101 14.65 -2.73 3.54
C PHE A 101 13.84 -3.96 3.08
N PHE A 102 13.51 -4.88 3.99
CA PHE A 102 12.65 -6.02 3.67
C PHE A 102 11.24 -5.60 3.24
N CYS A 103 10.65 -4.60 3.91
CA CYS A 103 9.36 -4.03 3.51
C CYS A 103 9.40 -3.46 2.08
N GLY A 104 10.47 -2.72 1.74
CA GLY A 104 10.70 -2.20 0.40
C GLY A 104 10.80 -3.32 -0.65
N MET A 105 11.56 -4.38 -0.37
CA MET A 105 11.69 -5.53 -1.27
C MET A 105 10.34 -6.25 -1.49
N ALA A 106 9.55 -6.43 -0.45
CA ALA A 106 8.21 -7.01 -0.55
C ALA A 106 7.30 -6.13 -1.41
N SER A 107 7.35 -4.80 -1.22
CA SER A 107 6.57 -3.83 -1.98
C SER A 107 6.93 -3.83 -3.47
N VAL A 108 8.22 -3.89 -3.81
CA VAL A 108 8.68 -3.98 -5.21
C VAL A 108 8.25 -5.29 -5.86
N THR A 109 8.32 -6.40 -5.10
CA THR A 109 7.85 -7.71 -5.56
C THR A 109 6.36 -7.69 -5.88
N ALA A 110 5.53 -7.18 -4.96
CA ALA A 110 4.09 -7.05 -5.17
C ALA A 110 3.75 -6.15 -6.38
N ASN A 111 4.36 -4.96 -6.45
CA ASN A 111 4.10 -3.99 -7.51
C ASN A 111 4.50 -4.51 -8.91
N SER A 112 5.63 -5.19 -9.01
CA SER A 112 6.10 -5.77 -10.27
C SER A 112 5.22 -6.94 -10.75
N ARG A 113 4.73 -7.78 -9.83
CA ARG A 113 3.76 -8.86 -10.14
C ARG A 113 2.43 -8.30 -10.65
N MET A 114 1.91 -7.24 -10.00
CA MET A 114 0.70 -6.56 -10.48
C MET A 114 0.92 -5.96 -11.87
N THR A 115 2.03 -5.24 -12.07
CA THR A 115 2.37 -4.64 -13.37
C THR A 115 2.49 -5.69 -14.47
N TYR A 116 3.10 -6.84 -14.17
CA TYR A 116 3.19 -7.97 -15.07
C TYR A 116 1.81 -8.55 -15.40
N ALA A 117 0.96 -8.81 -14.41
CA ALA A 117 -0.39 -9.35 -14.61
C ALA A 117 -1.26 -8.41 -15.47
N PHE A 118 -1.25 -7.11 -15.18
CA PHE A 118 -1.96 -6.11 -16.00
C PHE A 118 -1.40 -6.02 -17.42
N SER A 119 -0.10 -6.22 -17.59
CA SER A 119 0.54 -6.22 -18.91
C SER A 119 0.18 -7.47 -19.73
N ARG A 120 0.08 -8.64 -19.08
CA ARG A 120 -0.39 -9.88 -19.71
C ARG A 120 -1.78 -9.70 -20.32
N ASP A 121 -2.64 -8.94 -19.65
CA ASP A 121 -4.01 -8.67 -20.08
C ASP A 121 -4.13 -7.44 -21.00
N ASN A 122 -3.00 -6.95 -21.54
CA ASN A 122 -2.90 -5.80 -22.45
C ASN A 122 -3.43 -4.47 -21.92
N ALA A 123 -3.47 -4.30 -20.59
CA ALA A 123 -3.96 -3.07 -19.95
C ALA A 123 -2.99 -1.89 -20.12
N LEU A 124 -1.67 -2.16 -20.12
CA LEU A 124 -0.64 -1.13 -20.13
C LEU A 124 -0.14 -0.76 -21.55
N PRO A 125 0.24 0.50 -21.80
CA PRO A 125 0.92 0.88 -23.03
C PRO A 125 2.28 0.18 -23.09
N GLY A 126 2.58 -0.46 -24.22
CA GLY A 126 3.78 -1.28 -24.35
C GLY A 126 3.73 -2.60 -23.58
N SER A 127 2.52 -3.11 -23.26
CA SER A 127 2.25 -4.37 -22.55
C SER A 127 3.21 -5.52 -22.87
N ARG A 128 3.57 -5.72 -24.14
CA ARG A 128 4.50 -6.76 -24.58
C ARG A 128 5.87 -6.71 -23.89
N ILE A 129 6.40 -5.52 -23.62
CA ILE A 129 7.72 -5.33 -22.98
C ILE A 129 7.65 -5.73 -21.51
N TRP A 130 6.59 -5.32 -20.83
CA TRP A 130 6.40 -5.49 -19.39
C TRP A 130 5.92 -6.91 -19.03
N ALA A 131 5.19 -7.57 -19.94
CA ALA A 131 4.76 -8.96 -19.82
C ALA A 131 5.87 -9.98 -20.16
N THR A 132 7.10 -9.53 -20.43
CA THR A 132 8.22 -10.46 -20.70
C THR A 132 8.84 -10.93 -19.38
N VAL A 133 8.90 -12.26 -19.19
CA VAL A 133 9.59 -12.90 -18.07
C VAL A 133 11.02 -13.25 -18.49
N ASN A 134 11.99 -13.01 -17.61
CA ASN A 134 13.38 -13.38 -17.86
C ASN A 134 13.57 -14.89 -17.69
N PRO A 135 14.07 -15.63 -18.72
CA PRO A 135 14.24 -17.07 -18.65
C PRO A 135 15.23 -17.56 -17.59
N ARG A 136 16.16 -16.71 -17.12
CA ARG A 136 17.18 -17.10 -16.13
C ARG A 136 16.72 -16.95 -14.69
N SER A 137 15.93 -15.92 -14.42
CA SER A 137 15.51 -15.55 -13.07
C SER A 137 14.02 -15.78 -12.83
N GLU A 138 13.30 -16.30 -13.83
CA GLU A 138 11.85 -16.57 -13.81
C GLU A 138 10.99 -15.42 -13.29
N THR A 139 11.50 -14.19 -13.47
CA THR A 139 10.92 -12.96 -12.90
C THR A 139 10.73 -11.90 -13.98
N PRO A 140 9.71 -11.03 -13.86
CA PRO A 140 9.43 -9.99 -14.84
C PRO A 140 10.37 -8.79 -14.67
N THR A 141 11.65 -8.96 -15.04
CA THR A 141 12.72 -7.97 -14.81
C THR A 141 12.39 -6.57 -15.36
N ASN A 142 11.74 -6.49 -16.52
CA ASN A 142 11.34 -5.22 -17.13
C ASN A 142 10.29 -4.48 -16.27
N SER A 143 9.32 -5.22 -15.71
CA SER A 143 8.32 -4.66 -14.81
C SER A 143 8.94 -4.21 -13.48
N ILE A 144 9.92 -4.94 -12.97
CA ILE A 144 10.67 -4.55 -11.76
C ILE A 144 11.38 -3.20 -11.98
N TRP A 145 12.15 -3.05 -13.06
CA TRP A 145 12.84 -1.80 -13.37
C TRP A 145 11.88 -0.64 -13.61
N LEU A 146 10.75 -0.87 -14.28
CA LEU A 146 9.72 0.16 -14.43
C LEU A 146 9.20 0.64 -13.06
N CYS A 147 8.86 -0.29 -12.18
CA CYS A 147 8.38 0.03 -10.83
C CYS A 147 9.42 0.81 -10.02
N VAL A 148 10.68 0.38 -10.05
CA VAL A 148 11.79 1.05 -9.34
C VAL A 148 12.04 2.45 -9.90
N LEU A 149 12.10 2.61 -11.22
CA LEU A 149 12.32 3.91 -11.86
C LEU A 149 11.20 4.90 -11.56
N LEU A 150 9.94 4.48 -11.69
CA LEU A 150 8.79 5.34 -11.39
C LEU A 150 8.74 5.72 -9.90
N SER A 151 9.04 4.77 -9.01
CA SER A 151 9.09 5.05 -7.56
C SER A 151 10.24 5.99 -7.21
N ALA A 152 11.41 5.82 -7.84
CA ALA A 152 12.54 6.72 -7.67
C ALA A 152 12.19 8.14 -8.13
N ILE A 153 11.61 8.29 -9.33
CA ILE A 153 11.18 9.60 -9.86
C ILE A 153 10.17 10.27 -8.93
N LEU A 154 9.20 9.50 -8.42
CA LEU A 154 8.17 10.02 -7.51
C LEU A 154 8.77 10.52 -6.19
N VAL A 155 9.80 9.84 -5.66
CA VAL A 155 10.40 10.17 -4.36
C VAL A 155 11.51 11.22 -4.47
N LEU A 156 12.10 11.46 -5.65
CA LEU A 156 13.18 12.45 -5.85
C LEU A 156 12.92 13.82 -5.18
N PRO A 157 11.70 14.42 -5.27
CA PRO A 157 11.42 15.70 -4.61
C PRO A 157 11.54 15.66 -3.09
N SER A 158 11.37 14.50 -2.46
CA SER A 158 11.46 14.34 -1.00
C SER A 158 12.87 14.50 -0.46
N LEU A 159 13.90 14.41 -1.31
CA LEU A 159 15.30 14.64 -0.90
C LEU A 159 15.57 16.11 -0.52
N TYR A 160 14.75 17.04 -1.03
CA TYR A 160 14.93 18.47 -0.83
C TYR A 160 13.92 19.08 0.15
N SER A 161 12.76 18.44 0.36
CA SER A 161 11.68 18.99 1.18
C SER A 161 10.94 17.93 1.97
N LEU A 162 10.82 18.15 3.29
CA LEU A 162 9.97 17.32 4.16
C LEU A 162 8.49 17.43 3.77
N THR A 163 8.04 18.56 3.24
CA THR A 163 6.67 18.67 2.70
C THR A 163 6.48 17.69 1.54
N ALA A 164 7.47 17.58 0.65
CA ALA A 164 7.41 16.64 -0.46
C ALA A 164 7.43 15.18 0.03
N TYR A 165 8.20 14.87 1.08
CA TYR A 165 8.15 13.56 1.75
C TYR A 165 6.73 13.22 2.24
N PHE A 166 6.13 14.11 3.04
CA PHE A 166 4.77 13.89 3.55
C PHE A 166 3.72 13.85 2.45
N ALA A 167 3.88 14.62 1.37
CA ALA A 167 3.01 14.56 0.21
C ALA A 167 3.08 13.19 -0.48
N VAL A 168 4.28 12.66 -0.74
CA VAL A 168 4.48 11.32 -1.34
C VAL A 168 3.88 10.23 -0.45
N THR A 169 4.12 10.28 0.86
CA THR A 169 3.50 9.34 1.82
C THR A 169 1.97 9.43 1.77
N SER A 170 1.41 10.64 1.74
CA SER A 170 -0.04 10.85 1.65
C SER A 170 -0.63 10.26 0.37
N ILE A 171 0.03 10.47 -0.77
CA ILE A 171 -0.36 9.93 -2.07
C ILE A 171 -0.36 8.40 -2.04
N ALA A 172 0.69 7.79 -1.50
CA ALA A 172 0.81 6.34 -1.38
C ALA A 172 -0.32 5.75 -0.52
N VAL A 173 -0.58 6.34 0.66
CA VAL A 173 -1.65 5.91 1.56
C VAL A 173 -3.02 6.06 0.88
N ILE A 174 -3.35 7.25 0.38
CA ILE A 174 -4.66 7.51 -0.23
C ILE A 174 -4.90 6.59 -1.44
N GLY A 175 -3.91 6.47 -2.33
CA GLY A 175 -4.02 5.63 -3.52
C GLY A 175 -4.26 4.16 -3.17
N LEU A 176 -3.51 3.63 -2.21
CA LEU A 176 -3.63 2.24 -1.77
C LEU A 176 -4.98 1.97 -1.08
N TYR A 177 -5.45 2.87 -0.21
CA TYR A 177 -6.75 2.70 0.44
C TYR A 177 -7.92 2.82 -0.54
N ILE A 178 -7.83 3.68 -1.56
CA ILE A 178 -8.80 3.71 -2.67
C ILE A 178 -8.77 2.37 -3.42
N ALA A 179 -7.58 1.82 -3.70
CA ALA A 179 -7.45 0.52 -4.35
C ALA A 179 -8.06 -0.61 -3.49
N TYR A 180 -7.86 -0.61 -2.17
CA TYR A 180 -8.42 -1.59 -1.25
C TYR A 180 -9.95 -1.51 -1.11
N VAL A 181 -10.51 -0.31 -1.10
CA VAL A 181 -11.96 -0.14 -0.91
C VAL A 181 -12.76 -0.41 -2.19
N THR A 182 -12.13 -0.23 -3.36
CA THR A 182 -12.78 -0.44 -4.66
C THR A 182 -13.40 -1.85 -4.80
N PRO A 183 -12.67 -2.97 -4.61
CA PRO A 183 -13.26 -4.31 -4.68
C PRO A 183 -14.29 -4.56 -3.57
N VAL A 184 -14.13 -3.96 -2.39
CA VAL A 184 -15.12 -4.06 -1.30
C VAL A 184 -16.44 -3.41 -1.73
N TYR A 185 -16.38 -2.21 -2.30
CA TYR A 185 -17.54 -1.51 -2.83
C TYR A 185 -18.20 -2.24 -4.00
N LEU A 186 -17.41 -2.71 -4.98
CA LEU A 186 -17.90 -3.47 -6.13
C LEU A 186 -18.59 -4.76 -5.69
N ARG A 187 -18.00 -5.49 -4.73
CA ARG A 187 -18.62 -6.67 -4.12
C ARG A 187 -19.98 -6.35 -3.51
N ARG A 188 -20.14 -5.20 -2.85
CA ARG A 188 -21.42 -4.80 -2.24
C ARG A 188 -22.47 -4.38 -3.26
N ARG A 189 -22.06 -3.95 -4.45
CA ARG A 189 -22.94 -3.58 -5.56
C ARG A 189 -23.30 -4.75 -6.47
N SER A 190 -22.46 -5.78 -6.53
CA SER A 190 -22.68 -6.95 -7.38
C SER A 190 -23.77 -7.86 -6.81
N PRO A 191 -24.89 -8.09 -7.53
CA PRO A 191 -25.92 -9.03 -7.11
C PRO A 191 -25.48 -10.50 -7.25
N ASP A 192 -24.53 -10.78 -8.15
CA ASP A 192 -24.11 -12.14 -8.52
C ASP A 192 -22.88 -12.64 -7.75
N PHE A 193 -22.55 -11.99 -6.62
CA PHE A 193 -21.37 -12.36 -5.86
C PHE A 193 -21.55 -13.70 -5.13
N VAL A 194 -20.74 -14.69 -5.50
CA VAL A 194 -20.65 -15.99 -4.81
C VAL A 194 -19.65 -15.91 -3.67
N ASN A 195 -20.05 -16.35 -2.47
CA ASN A 195 -19.16 -16.36 -1.31
C ASN A 195 -18.12 -17.48 -1.43
N GLY A 196 -16.85 -17.12 -1.22
CA GLY A 196 -15.76 -18.10 -1.13
C GLY A 196 -15.76 -18.90 0.18
N PRO A 197 -14.88 -19.91 0.30
CA PRO A 197 -14.74 -20.76 1.48
C PRO A 197 -14.46 -19.97 2.76
N TRP A 198 -13.75 -18.84 2.63
CA TRP A 198 -13.58 -17.87 3.70
C TRP A 198 -14.60 -16.74 3.54
N ASN A 199 -15.44 -16.54 4.55
CA ASN A 199 -16.41 -15.46 4.56
C ASN A 199 -16.71 -14.98 5.99
N LEU A 200 -17.15 -13.72 6.08
CA LEU A 200 -17.57 -13.08 7.33
C LEU A 200 -19.06 -13.34 7.65
N GLY A 201 -19.73 -14.21 6.88
CA GLY A 201 -21.16 -14.45 6.96
C GLY A 201 -21.99 -13.16 6.98
N LYS A 202 -22.87 -13.04 7.98
CA LYS A 202 -23.78 -11.90 8.17
C LYS A 202 -23.05 -10.58 8.43
N TRP A 203 -21.81 -10.63 8.94
CA TRP A 203 -21.00 -9.44 9.22
C TRP A 203 -20.34 -8.86 7.98
N SER A 204 -20.36 -9.56 6.84
CA SER A 204 -19.74 -9.08 5.60
C SER A 204 -20.34 -7.76 5.11
N ALA A 205 -21.66 -7.55 5.29
CA ALA A 205 -22.33 -6.34 4.83
C ALA A 205 -22.05 -5.12 5.74
N PRO A 206 -22.24 -5.21 7.08
CA PRO A 206 -21.88 -4.11 7.98
C PRO A 206 -20.41 -3.71 7.89
N ILE A 207 -19.49 -4.69 7.95
CA ILE A 207 -18.04 -4.41 7.91
C ILE A 207 -17.65 -3.77 6.58
N GLY A 208 -18.23 -4.23 5.47
CA GLY A 208 -17.97 -3.66 4.15
C GLY A 208 -18.36 -2.18 4.07
N TRP A 209 -19.56 -1.81 4.51
CA TRP A 209 -20.00 -0.40 4.48
C TRP A 209 -19.23 0.49 5.46
N ILE A 210 -18.87 -0.03 6.64
CA ILE A 210 -18.00 0.68 7.58
C ILE A 210 -16.63 0.93 6.95
N ALA A 211 -16.05 -0.06 6.27
CA ALA A 211 -14.78 0.11 5.56
C ALA A 211 -14.89 1.18 4.47
N VAL A 212 -15.98 1.19 3.68
CA VAL A 212 -16.20 2.23 2.67
C VAL A 212 -16.28 3.62 3.29
N ALA A 213 -17.12 3.78 4.32
CA ALA A 213 -17.29 5.07 5.01
C ALA A 213 -15.98 5.55 5.65
N TRP A 214 -15.24 4.64 6.28
CA TRP A 214 -13.95 4.93 6.90
C TRP A 214 -12.92 5.37 5.86
N VAL A 215 -12.82 4.67 4.73
CA VAL A 215 -11.90 5.05 3.65
C VAL A 215 -12.29 6.41 3.06
N CYS A 216 -13.56 6.68 2.82
CA CYS A 216 -14.01 8.00 2.38
C CYS A 216 -13.63 9.10 3.38
N PHE A 217 -13.79 8.86 4.67
CA PHE A 217 -13.41 9.80 5.73
C PHE A 217 -11.90 10.11 5.71
N ILE A 218 -11.04 9.09 5.66
CA ILE A 218 -9.58 9.27 5.70
C ILE A 218 -9.05 9.90 4.42
N VAL A 219 -9.65 9.59 3.26
CA VAL A 219 -9.29 10.19 1.97
C VAL A 219 -9.55 11.69 2.02
N ILE A 220 -10.73 12.11 2.49
CA ILE A 220 -11.04 13.54 2.65
C ILE A 220 -10.09 14.18 3.66
N LEU A 221 -9.88 13.54 4.81
CA LEU A 221 -9.04 14.06 5.88
C LEU A 221 -7.59 14.27 5.42
N PHE A 222 -7.01 13.32 4.68
CA PHE A 222 -5.62 13.39 4.21
C PHE A 222 -5.45 14.23 2.95
N MET A 223 -6.55 14.69 2.35
CA MET A 223 -6.54 15.73 1.33
C MET A 223 -6.48 17.14 1.95
N LEU A 224 -6.75 17.30 3.24
CA LEU A 224 -6.68 18.59 3.93
C LEU A 224 -5.22 19.02 4.23
N PRO A 225 -4.96 20.33 4.43
CA PRO A 225 -3.61 20.85 4.63
C PRO A 225 -3.03 20.47 6.01
N PRO A 226 -1.85 19.82 6.09
CA PRO A 226 -1.26 19.44 7.38
C PRO A 226 -0.70 20.62 8.18
N TYR A 227 -0.43 21.76 7.54
CA TYR A 227 0.20 22.94 8.14
C TYR A 227 -0.60 24.21 7.87
N SER A 228 -0.48 25.17 8.78
CA SER A 228 -0.99 26.54 8.64
C SER A 228 0.13 27.53 9.00
N PRO A 229 0.37 28.59 8.21
CA PRO A 229 -0.35 29.01 7.00
C PRO A 229 -0.04 28.14 5.77
N VAL A 230 -1.01 28.02 4.86
CA VAL A 230 -0.86 27.30 3.59
C VAL A 230 -0.14 28.20 2.58
N THR A 231 1.07 27.81 2.20
CA THR A 231 1.89 28.41 1.15
C THR A 231 2.12 27.39 0.04
N ILE A 232 2.71 27.81 -1.08
CA ILE A 232 3.09 26.89 -2.17
C ILE A 232 4.01 25.77 -1.66
N SER A 233 4.86 26.07 -0.66
CA SER A 233 5.79 25.10 -0.06
C SER A 233 5.18 24.22 1.04
N SER A 234 3.98 24.54 1.55
CA SER A 234 3.28 23.75 2.58
C SER A 234 1.96 23.15 2.10
N PHE A 235 1.58 23.39 0.84
CA PHE A 235 0.37 22.84 0.24
C PHE A 235 0.44 21.31 0.16
N ASN A 236 -0.67 20.66 0.50
CA ASN A 236 -0.80 19.22 0.35
C ASN A 236 -1.09 18.89 -1.12
N TYR A 237 -0.08 18.37 -1.84
CA TYR A 237 -0.20 18.03 -3.25
C TYR A 237 -0.94 16.70 -3.51
N ALA A 238 -1.34 15.96 -2.47
CA ALA A 238 -2.01 14.68 -2.64
C ALA A 238 -3.30 14.71 -3.48
N PRO A 239 -4.23 15.69 -3.33
CA PRO A 239 -5.43 15.75 -4.15
C PRO A 239 -5.12 15.90 -5.64
N LEU A 240 -4.11 16.72 -5.97
CA LEU A 240 -3.69 16.94 -7.36
C LEU A 240 -3.15 15.64 -7.97
N THR A 241 -2.28 14.93 -7.25
CA THR A 241 -1.71 13.68 -7.76
C THR A 241 -2.78 12.60 -7.90
N VAL A 242 -3.70 12.46 -6.94
CA VAL A 242 -4.83 11.53 -7.05
C VAL A 242 -5.68 11.85 -8.28
N ALA A 243 -5.98 13.13 -8.52
CA ALA A 243 -6.72 13.55 -9.71
C ALA A 243 -5.97 13.19 -11.01
N ILE A 244 -4.65 13.43 -11.08
CA ILE A 244 -3.83 13.06 -12.23
C ILE A 244 -3.89 11.55 -12.50
N VAL A 245 -3.75 10.72 -11.45
CA VAL A 245 -3.79 9.25 -11.58
C VAL A 245 -5.17 8.78 -12.05
N LEU A 246 -6.26 9.33 -11.49
CA LEU A 246 -7.62 8.97 -11.90
C LEU A 246 -7.92 9.39 -13.34
N VAL A 247 -7.48 10.59 -13.76
CA VAL A 247 -7.60 11.06 -15.14
C VAL A 247 -6.80 10.15 -16.07
N PHE A 248 -5.54 9.83 -15.73
CA PHE A 248 -4.71 8.94 -16.51
C PHE A 248 -5.35 7.54 -16.67
N ALA A 249 -5.85 6.96 -15.58
CA ALA A 249 -6.54 5.68 -15.60
C ALA A 249 -7.81 5.72 -16.47
N THR A 250 -8.60 6.80 -16.37
CA THR A 250 -9.84 6.96 -17.14
C THR A 250 -9.55 7.14 -18.64
N VAL A 251 -8.57 7.97 -18.98
CA VAL A 251 -8.16 8.23 -20.36
C VAL A 251 -7.60 6.96 -21.00
N THR A 252 -6.70 6.24 -20.30
CA THR A 252 -6.12 4.99 -20.81
C THR A 252 -7.18 3.90 -20.96
N TRP A 253 -8.14 3.81 -20.04
CA TRP A 253 -9.28 2.90 -20.15
C TRP A 253 -10.14 3.20 -21.39
N ILE A 254 -10.54 4.46 -21.59
CA ILE A 254 -11.38 4.85 -22.73
C ILE A 254 -10.64 4.69 -24.06
N ALA A 255 -9.37 5.11 -24.12
CA ALA A 255 -8.58 5.08 -25.35
C ALA A 255 -8.21 3.65 -25.79
N ARG A 256 -7.89 2.78 -24.82
CA ARG A 256 -7.25 1.48 -25.12
C ARG A 256 -7.82 0.31 -24.31
N GLY A 257 -8.08 0.51 -23.02
CA GLY A 257 -8.60 -0.54 -22.13
C GLY A 257 -9.88 -1.19 -22.66
N LYS A 258 -10.89 -0.39 -23.03
CA LYS A 258 -12.17 -0.89 -23.57
C LYS A 258 -12.05 -1.83 -24.78
N LYS A 259 -10.97 -1.72 -25.56
CA LYS A 259 -10.77 -2.49 -26.80
C LYS A 259 -9.77 -3.63 -26.67
N ASN A 260 -8.88 -3.57 -25.68
CA ASN A 260 -7.72 -4.46 -25.60
C ASN A 260 -7.64 -5.23 -24.28
N PHE A 261 -8.30 -4.77 -23.21
CA PHE A 261 -8.27 -5.40 -21.90
C PHE A 261 -9.08 -6.71 -21.93
N MET A 262 -8.42 -7.84 -21.67
CA MET A 262 -9.01 -9.19 -21.67
C MET A 262 -9.67 -9.63 -23.00
N VAL A 263 -9.38 -8.97 -24.12
CA VAL A 263 -10.01 -9.26 -25.43
C VAL A 263 -9.44 -10.51 -26.11
N ARG A 264 -8.26 -10.98 -25.70
CA ARG A 264 -7.73 -12.30 -26.07
C ARG A 264 -7.29 -13.01 -24.79
N PRO A 265 -7.79 -14.22 -24.48
CA PRO A 265 -7.11 -15.07 -23.51
C PRO A 265 -5.68 -15.31 -24.04
N PRO A 266 -4.64 -15.07 -23.23
CA PRO A 266 -3.28 -15.41 -23.65
C PRO A 266 -3.23 -16.89 -24.01
N GLU A 267 -2.72 -17.23 -25.20
CA GLU A 267 -2.51 -18.63 -25.59
C GLU A 267 -1.65 -19.31 -24.52
N GLY A 268 -2.22 -20.31 -23.83
CA GLY A 268 -1.54 -21.06 -22.77
C GLY A 268 -1.94 -20.74 -21.32
N HIS A 269 -3.06 -20.05 -21.07
CA HIS A 269 -3.60 -19.95 -19.71
C HIS A 269 -4.27 -21.26 -19.26
N THR A 270 -3.76 -21.85 -18.19
CA THR A 270 -4.37 -22.96 -17.44
C THR A 270 -5.46 -22.49 -16.47
N THR A 271 -6.10 -21.35 -16.76
CA THR A 271 -7.30 -20.95 -16.02
C THR A 271 -8.48 -21.69 -16.62
N VAL A 272 -8.80 -22.80 -15.97
CA VAL A 272 -10.05 -23.54 -16.13
C VAL A 272 -11.21 -22.53 -16.13
N PRO A 273 -12.10 -22.53 -17.14
CA PRO A 273 -13.27 -21.66 -17.18
C PRO A 273 -14.03 -21.67 -15.85
N ALA A 274 -14.54 -20.52 -15.42
CA ALA A 274 -15.25 -20.40 -14.14
C ALA A 274 -16.42 -21.41 -14.01
N GLU A 275 -16.97 -21.85 -15.14
CA GLU A 275 -18.00 -22.88 -15.25
C GLU A 275 -17.51 -24.27 -14.79
N GLU A 276 -16.26 -24.64 -15.09
CA GLU A 276 -15.68 -25.92 -14.66
C GLU A 276 -15.29 -25.91 -13.17
N ILE A 277 -14.94 -24.75 -12.59
CA ILE A 277 -14.58 -24.62 -11.16
C ILE A 277 -15.83 -24.72 -10.25
N LEU A 278 -17.00 -24.34 -10.73
CA LEU A 278 -18.24 -24.33 -9.95
C LEU A 278 -18.96 -25.69 -9.90
N HIS A 279 -18.47 -26.69 -10.65
CA HIS A 279 -19.05 -28.02 -10.75
C HIS A 279 -18.21 -29.14 -10.12
N GLU A 280 -17.09 -28.82 -9.45
CA GLU A 280 -16.35 -29.72 -8.54
C GLU A 280 -16.62 -29.38 -7.06
#